data_AF-A0AA38FL02-F1
#
_entry.id   AF-A0AA38FL02-F1
#
_cell.length_a   1.000
_cell.length_b   1.000
_cell.length_c   1.000
_cell.angle_alpha   90.00
_cell.angle_beta   90.00
_cell.angle_gamma   90.00
#
_symmetry.space_group_name_H-M   'P 1'
#
loop_
_entity.id
_entity.type
_entity.pdbx_description
1 polymer ?
#
loop_
_entity_poly.entity_id
_entity_poly.type
_entity_poly.pdbx_seq_one_letter_code
_entity_poly.pdbx_strand_id
1 'polypeptide(L)'
;MRMEKLLVLVCFLAISVFAAGEDEENGVALFIFGDSTVDPGNNNYISAVPQFRADHPPYGNNGFFEKPTGRFCEGRVVDLKKQLDQFEELQDKLVEKLGSDEAEKLFSEAVYFLSIGSNDYLGGYLANPEIQQLHPPQEYVGMVVTNVTKAIQILYSKGARKFGNLGLSALGCLPIMRAMANDPNGGCLAAASAMAAAHNSALSTAFQGLASVLPGLTIADSNFYDFLNDRLEQPSKY
;
A
#
# COMPACT_ATOMS: atom_id res chain seq x y z
N MET A 1 53.31 3.11 40.67
CA MET A 1 52.56 3.15 39.39
C MET A 1 52.37 4.62 39.03
N ARG A 2 53.00 5.11 37.95
CA ARG A 2 53.07 6.55 37.65
C ARG A 2 51.68 7.11 37.32
N MET A 3 51.37 8.29 37.85
CA MET A 3 50.10 9.02 37.71
C MET A 3 49.63 9.15 36.26
N GLU A 4 50.57 9.18 35.32
CA GLU A 4 50.37 9.17 33.87
C GLU A 4 49.61 7.92 33.37
N LYS A 5 49.86 6.74 33.95
CA LYS A 5 49.16 5.50 33.58
C LYS A 5 47.72 5.47 34.09
N LEU A 6 47.45 6.15 35.21
CA LEU A 6 46.10 6.27 35.78
C LEU A 6 45.24 7.23 34.96
N LEU A 7 45.82 8.34 34.49
CA LEU A 7 45.14 9.32 33.65
C LEU A 7 44.72 8.73 32.30
N VAL A 8 45.61 7.97 31.65
CA VAL A 8 45.32 7.30 30.37
C VAL A 8 44.20 6.25 30.53
N LEU A 9 44.19 5.50 31.64
CA LEU A 9 43.14 4.50 31.89
C LEU A 9 41.77 5.15 32.14
N VAL A 10 41.73 6.28 32.85
CA VAL A 10 40.50 7.05 33.08
C VAL A 10 39.98 7.68 31.78
N CYS A 11 40.86 8.20 30.92
CA CYS A 11 40.47 8.69 29.60
C CYS A 11 39.93 7.58 28.69
N PHE A 12 40.55 6.38 28.70
CA PHE A 12 40.04 5.23 27.93
C PHE A 12 38.66 4.79 28.42
N LEU A 13 38.43 4.73 29.73
CA LEU A 13 37.12 4.40 30.31
C LEU A 13 36.06 5.45 29.98
N ALA A 14 36.41 6.74 30.02
CA ALA A 14 35.50 7.82 29.64
C ALA A 14 35.11 7.77 28.16
N ILE A 15 36.06 7.47 27.26
CA ILE A 15 35.79 7.34 25.81
C ILE A 15 34.90 6.13 25.53
N SER A 16 35.08 5.01 26.25
CA SER A 16 34.19 3.85 26.11
C SER A 16 32.76 4.08 26.64
N VAL A 17 32.57 4.97 27.62
CA VAL A 17 31.24 5.36 28.11
C VAL A 17 30.52 6.29 27.12
N PHE A 18 31.27 7.15 26.40
CA PHE A 18 30.70 8.00 25.35
C PHE A 18 30.44 7.27 24.01
N ALA A 19 31.11 6.15 23.76
CA ALA A 19 30.91 5.33 22.56
C ALA A 19 29.74 4.33 22.67
N ALA A 20 29.05 4.30 23.82
CA ALA A 20 27.82 3.53 24.04
C ALA A 20 26.56 4.38 23.82
N GLY A 21 26.62 5.37 22.93
CA GLY A 21 25.41 5.83 22.27
C GLY A 21 25.00 4.72 21.31
N GLU A 22 23.93 4.00 21.64
CA GLU A 22 23.20 3.26 20.63
C GLU A 22 22.84 4.29 19.55
N ASP A 23 23.36 4.11 18.33
CA ASP A 23 22.74 4.73 17.17
C ASP A 23 21.31 4.18 17.16
N GLU A 24 20.36 4.94 17.72
CA GLU A 24 18.94 4.71 17.51
C GLU A 24 18.75 4.80 16.00
N GLU A 25 18.74 3.63 15.34
CA GLU A 25 18.34 3.50 13.96
C GLU A 25 16.92 4.06 13.90
N ASN A 26 16.81 5.32 13.48
CA ASN A 26 15.60 6.14 13.58
C ASN A 26 14.63 5.66 12.49
N GLY A 27 14.12 4.45 12.67
CA GLY A 27 13.30 3.72 11.73
C GLY A 27 11.92 4.33 11.70
N VAL A 28 11.48 4.74 10.51
CA VAL A 28 10.12 5.21 10.30
C VAL A 28 9.22 4.00 10.05
N ALA A 29 8.14 3.86 10.84
CA ALA A 29 7.16 2.81 10.63
C ALA A 29 6.45 2.97 9.28
N LEU A 30 6.26 1.87 8.57
CA LEU A 30 5.53 1.80 7.30
C LEU A 30 4.28 0.94 7.48
N PHE A 31 3.11 1.54 7.36
CA PHE A 31 1.82 0.84 7.31
C PHE A 31 1.36 0.74 5.87
N ILE A 32 0.84 -0.42 5.47
CA ILE A 32 0.46 -0.70 4.08
C ILE A 32 -1.02 -1.09 4.05
N PHE A 33 -1.78 -0.38 3.22
CA PHE A 33 -3.19 -0.67 2.94
C PHE A 33 -3.35 -0.83 1.43
N GLY A 34 -4.05 -1.89 1.01
CA GLY A 34 -4.25 -2.05 -0.42
C GLY A 34 -4.81 -3.36 -0.89
N ASP A 35 -4.71 -3.52 -2.19
CA ASP A 35 -5.15 -4.66 -2.98
C ASP A 35 -4.04 -5.70 -3.14
N SER A 36 -4.28 -6.64 -4.06
CA SER A 36 -3.40 -7.75 -4.35
C SER A 36 -1.93 -7.36 -4.59
N THR A 37 -1.70 -6.12 -5.04
CA THR A 37 -0.37 -5.59 -5.35
C THR A 37 0.52 -5.48 -4.12
N VAL A 38 -0.07 -5.35 -2.93
CA VAL A 38 0.66 -5.10 -1.67
C VAL A 38 0.31 -6.08 -0.55
N ASP A 39 -0.44 -7.14 -0.85
CA ASP A 39 -0.85 -8.13 0.16
C ASP A 39 0.33 -9.01 0.62
N PRO A 40 0.72 -8.99 1.91
CA PRO A 40 1.77 -9.84 2.43
C PRO A 40 1.36 -11.31 2.62
N GLY A 41 0.11 -11.68 2.30
CA GLY A 41 -0.45 -13.02 2.46
C GLY A 41 -1.66 -13.09 3.38
N ASN A 42 -2.31 -11.96 3.66
CA ASN A 42 -3.51 -11.88 4.49
C ASN A 42 -4.64 -12.74 3.93
N ASN A 43 -4.68 -12.96 2.60
CA ASN A 43 -5.72 -13.77 1.99
C ASN A 43 -5.74 -15.24 2.45
N ASN A 44 -4.64 -15.79 2.97
CA ASN A 44 -4.61 -17.14 3.53
C ASN A 44 -5.58 -17.31 4.72
N TYR A 45 -5.92 -16.22 5.40
CA TYR A 45 -6.78 -16.22 6.57
C TYR A 45 -8.25 -15.93 6.24
N ILE A 46 -8.60 -15.75 4.95
CA ILE A 46 -9.98 -15.53 4.52
C ILE A 46 -10.61 -16.87 4.12
N SER A 47 -11.69 -17.27 4.79
CA SER A 47 -12.41 -18.52 4.53
C SER A 47 -13.42 -18.41 3.38
N ALA A 48 -13.87 -17.21 3.04
CA ALA A 48 -14.90 -16.97 2.03
C ALA A 48 -14.38 -17.08 0.57
N VAL A 49 -13.06 -17.04 0.36
CA VAL A 49 -12.42 -17.01 -0.97
C VAL A 49 -11.25 -18.00 -1.08
N PRO A 50 -11.43 -19.30 -0.72
CA PRO A 50 -10.34 -20.27 -0.64
C PRO A 50 -9.65 -20.55 -1.99
N GLN A 51 -10.34 -20.33 -3.11
CA GLN A 51 -9.81 -20.48 -4.46
C GLN A 51 -8.76 -19.41 -4.83
N PHE A 52 -8.64 -18.38 -4.02
CA PHE A 52 -7.68 -17.31 -4.20
C PHE A 52 -6.57 -17.39 -3.16
N ARG A 53 -6.13 -18.56 -2.67
CA ARG A 53 -4.95 -18.71 -1.77
C ARG A 53 -3.67 -19.12 -2.49
N ALA A 54 -2.51 -18.54 -2.15
CA ALA A 54 -1.21 -18.74 -2.83
C ALA A 54 -0.29 -19.58 -1.95
N ASP A 55 -0.89 -20.40 -1.11
CA ASP A 55 -0.22 -21.38 -0.26
C ASP A 55 -0.06 -22.74 -0.97
N HIS A 56 -0.31 -22.80 -2.28
CA HIS A 56 -0.20 -24.01 -3.10
C HIS A 56 0.67 -23.81 -4.37
N PRO A 57 1.25 -24.88 -4.95
CA PRO A 57 1.95 -24.81 -6.23
C PRO A 57 1.05 -24.27 -7.37
N PRO A 58 1.58 -23.50 -8.35
CA PRO A 58 2.99 -23.16 -8.60
C PRO A 58 3.49 -21.91 -7.86
N TYR A 59 2.71 -21.32 -6.95
CA TYR A 59 3.13 -20.13 -6.18
C TYR A 59 4.31 -20.46 -5.24
N GLY A 60 5.10 -19.45 -4.84
CA GLY A 60 6.27 -19.64 -3.96
C GLY A 60 7.57 -20.07 -4.63
N ASN A 61 7.58 -20.30 -5.94
CA ASN A 61 8.80 -20.69 -6.66
C ASN A 61 9.62 -19.46 -7.13
N ASN A 62 10.00 -18.59 -6.20
CA ASN A 62 10.73 -17.33 -6.47
C ASN A 62 12.20 -17.36 -6.01
N GLY A 63 12.71 -18.53 -5.62
CA GLY A 63 14.13 -18.73 -5.26
C GLY A 63 14.54 -18.14 -3.90
N PHE A 64 13.63 -17.50 -3.17
CA PHE A 64 13.93 -16.85 -1.89
C PHE A 64 13.30 -17.59 -0.70
N PHE A 65 12.12 -18.19 -0.89
CA PHE A 65 11.43 -18.99 0.12
C PHE A 65 11.26 -20.42 -0.37
N GLU A 66 11.52 -21.41 0.50
CA GLU A 66 11.41 -22.84 0.15
C GLU A 66 9.96 -23.32 -0.03
N LYS A 67 8.96 -22.52 0.39
CA LYS A 67 7.53 -22.87 0.36
C LYS A 67 6.67 -21.65 -0.05
N PRO A 68 5.51 -21.88 -0.71
CA PRO A 68 4.53 -20.83 -0.96
C PRO A 68 4.09 -20.15 0.34
N THR A 69 4.15 -18.83 0.38
CA THR A 69 3.91 -18.03 1.59
C THR A 69 2.49 -17.46 1.66
N GLY A 70 1.64 -17.68 0.65
CA GLY A 70 0.35 -17.00 0.50
C GLY A 70 0.42 -15.66 -0.23
N ARG A 71 1.62 -15.23 -0.63
CA ARG A 71 1.83 -14.02 -1.42
C ARG A 71 1.53 -14.29 -2.88
N PHE A 72 0.60 -13.52 -3.40
CA PHE A 72 0.19 -13.57 -4.78
C PHE A 72 0.84 -12.46 -5.57
N CYS A 73 1.46 -12.80 -6.68
CA CYS A 73 1.58 -11.86 -7.79
C CYS A 73 0.27 -11.81 -8.63
N GLU A 74 -0.91 -12.03 -7.99
CA GLU A 74 -2.31 -11.78 -8.41
C GLU A 74 -3.30 -12.59 -7.51
N GLY A 75 -3.92 -11.98 -6.48
CA GLY A 75 -4.86 -12.65 -5.57
C GLY A 75 -5.69 -11.69 -4.69
N ARG A 76 -6.96 -12.01 -4.42
CA ARG A 76 -7.91 -11.12 -3.69
C ARG A 76 -7.44 -10.79 -2.28
N VAL A 77 -7.80 -9.63 -1.75
CA VAL A 77 -7.36 -9.15 -0.43
C VAL A 77 -8.50 -9.03 0.59
N VAL A 78 -8.11 -8.90 1.86
CA VAL A 78 -9.00 -8.40 2.93
C VAL A 78 -9.53 -7.02 2.52
N ASP A 79 -10.83 -6.77 2.64
CA ASP A 79 -11.40 -5.48 2.27
C ASP A 79 -10.87 -4.33 3.14
N LEU A 80 -10.94 -3.11 2.61
CA LEU A 80 -10.38 -1.91 3.24
C LEU A 80 -10.95 -1.67 4.65
N LYS A 81 -12.23 -1.97 4.87
CA LYS A 81 -12.84 -1.81 6.20
C LYS A 81 -12.18 -2.75 7.20
N LYS A 82 -11.99 -4.02 6.83
CA LYS A 82 -11.34 -4.97 7.73
C LYS A 82 -9.86 -4.64 7.95
N GLN A 83 -9.16 -4.07 6.96
CA GLN A 83 -7.80 -3.54 7.15
C GLN A 83 -7.78 -2.39 8.17
N LEU A 84 -8.78 -1.50 8.16
CA LEU A 84 -8.93 -0.47 9.18
C LEU A 84 -9.21 -1.07 10.56
N ASP A 85 -10.13 -2.04 10.67
CA ASP A 85 -10.41 -2.74 11.94
C ASP A 85 -9.12 -3.39 12.51
N GLN A 86 -8.28 -4.00 11.64
CA GLN A 86 -6.98 -4.58 12.05
C GLN A 86 -5.97 -3.53 12.48
N PHE A 87 -5.97 -2.35 11.84
CA PHE A 87 -5.12 -1.23 12.24
C PHE A 87 -5.52 -0.71 13.62
N GLU A 88 -6.81 -0.65 13.94
CA GLU A 88 -7.29 -0.27 15.28
C GLU A 88 -6.81 -1.26 16.36
N GLU A 89 -6.96 -2.57 16.11
CA GLU A 89 -6.44 -3.60 17.03
C GLU A 89 -4.92 -3.50 17.24
N LEU A 90 -4.17 -3.14 16.19
CA LEU A 90 -2.72 -2.91 16.28
C LEU A 90 -2.40 -1.65 17.08
N GLN A 91 -3.18 -0.58 16.88
CA GLN A 91 -3.01 0.68 17.59
C GLN A 91 -3.14 0.47 19.10
N ASP A 92 -4.17 -0.25 19.55
CA ASP A 92 -4.37 -0.57 20.97
C ASP A 92 -3.18 -1.33 21.56
N LYS A 93 -2.66 -2.34 20.85
CA LYS A 93 -1.50 -3.13 21.29
C LYS A 93 -0.22 -2.29 21.37
N LEU A 94 -0.03 -1.35 20.45
CA LEU A 94 1.15 -0.48 20.48
C LEU A 94 1.07 0.55 21.61
N VAL A 95 -0.12 1.08 21.91
CA VAL A 95 -0.33 1.93 23.09
C VAL A 95 -0.06 1.17 24.38
N GLU A 96 -0.57 -0.07 24.51
CA GLU A 96 -0.30 -0.92 25.68
C GLU A 96 1.20 -1.19 25.88
N LYS A 97 1.92 -1.40 24.78
CA LYS A 97 3.34 -1.78 24.81
C LYS A 97 4.28 -0.59 25.00
N LEU A 98 4.01 0.54 24.35
CA LEU A 98 4.93 1.67 24.26
C LEU A 98 4.59 2.81 25.22
N GLY A 99 3.34 2.92 25.66
CA GLY A 99 2.82 4.14 26.26
C GLY A 99 2.15 5.05 25.23
N SER A 100 1.29 5.95 25.71
CA SER A 100 0.48 6.82 24.84
C SER A 100 1.31 7.79 24.03
N ASP A 101 2.30 8.43 24.66
CA ASP A 101 3.09 9.51 24.04
C ASP A 101 4.00 8.94 22.94
N GLU A 102 4.67 7.82 23.22
CA GLU A 102 5.53 7.12 22.27
C GLU A 102 4.72 6.54 21.09
N ALA A 103 3.54 5.99 21.36
CA ALA A 103 2.65 5.49 20.31
C ALA A 103 2.11 6.61 19.42
N GLU A 104 1.70 7.75 20.00
CA GLU A 104 1.25 8.92 19.24
C GLU A 104 2.36 9.47 18.33
N LYS A 105 3.59 9.54 18.85
CA LYS A 105 4.76 9.89 18.05
C LYS A 105 4.97 8.89 16.90
N LEU A 106 4.90 7.59 17.16
CA LEU A 106 5.06 6.56 16.14
C LEU A 106 4.03 6.72 15.00
N PHE A 107 2.75 6.90 15.31
CA PHE A 107 1.71 7.03 14.27
C PHE A 107 1.80 8.34 13.49
N SER A 108 2.17 9.44 14.15
CA SER A 108 2.35 10.74 13.47
C SER A 108 3.59 10.80 12.59
N GLU A 109 4.65 10.08 12.95
CA GLU A 109 5.88 9.99 12.17
C GLU A 109 5.86 8.86 11.13
N ALA A 110 4.93 7.90 11.20
CA ALA A 110 4.82 6.81 10.24
C ALA A 110 4.48 7.30 8.81
N VAL A 111 4.77 6.42 7.84
CA VAL A 111 4.32 6.55 6.44
C VAL A 111 3.26 5.49 6.16
N TYR A 112 2.22 5.88 5.45
CA TYR A 112 1.07 5.06 5.12
C TYR A 112 1.02 4.85 3.60
N PHE A 113 1.32 3.64 3.14
CA PHE A 113 1.29 3.29 1.72
C PHE A 113 -0.08 2.77 1.31
N LEU A 114 -0.64 3.32 0.23
CA LEU A 114 -1.95 2.99 -0.31
C LEU A 114 -1.81 2.40 -1.72
N SER A 115 -2.50 1.30 -2.00
CA SER A 115 -2.65 0.72 -3.34
C SER A 115 -4.06 0.15 -3.48
N ILE A 116 -5.06 0.97 -3.84
CA ILE A 116 -6.47 0.58 -3.76
C ILE A 116 -7.19 0.92 -5.08
N GLY A 117 -8.00 0.00 -5.59
CA GLY A 117 -8.93 0.25 -6.70
C GLY A 117 -8.90 -0.80 -7.81
N SER A 118 -7.81 -1.54 -8.00
CA SER A 118 -7.69 -2.49 -9.12
C SER A 118 -8.77 -3.57 -9.05
N ASN A 119 -9.01 -4.14 -7.86
CA ASN A 119 -10.01 -5.19 -7.68
C ASN A 119 -11.45 -4.64 -7.79
N ASP A 120 -11.70 -3.42 -7.33
CA ASP A 120 -13.00 -2.75 -7.44
C ASP A 120 -13.42 -2.62 -8.90
N TYR A 121 -12.51 -2.23 -9.79
CA TYR A 121 -12.83 -2.09 -11.21
C TYR A 121 -12.83 -3.42 -11.95
N LEU A 122 -11.82 -4.27 -11.77
CA LEU A 122 -11.71 -5.52 -12.52
C LEU A 122 -12.78 -6.54 -12.10
N GLY A 123 -12.83 -6.85 -10.80
CA GLY A 123 -13.76 -7.84 -10.24
C GLY A 123 -15.10 -7.25 -9.81
N GLY A 124 -15.08 -6.06 -9.21
CA GLY A 124 -16.28 -5.44 -8.65
C GLY A 124 -17.22 -4.85 -9.71
N TYR A 125 -16.67 -4.26 -10.77
CA TYR A 125 -17.43 -3.57 -11.81
C TYR A 125 -17.42 -4.29 -13.16
N LEU A 126 -16.26 -4.46 -13.78
CA LEU A 126 -16.12 -4.96 -15.15
C LEU A 126 -16.56 -6.42 -15.30
N ALA A 127 -16.34 -7.24 -14.27
CA ALA A 127 -16.81 -8.61 -14.23
C ALA A 127 -18.27 -8.79 -13.73
N ASN A 128 -18.98 -7.69 -13.40
CA ASN A 128 -20.31 -7.75 -12.79
C ASN A 128 -21.36 -6.93 -13.59
N PRO A 129 -22.12 -7.57 -14.50
CA PRO A 129 -23.14 -6.90 -15.31
C PRO A 129 -24.27 -6.25 -14.51
N GLU A 130 -24.62 -6.80 -13.35
CA GLU A 130 -25.67 -6.22 -12.50
C GLU A 130 -25.23 -4.86 -11.94
N ILE A 131 -23.97 -4.77 -11.49
CA ILE A 131 -23.39 -3.51 -11.00
C ILE A 131 -23.28 -2.48 -12.12
N GLN A 132 -22.93 -2.90 -13.35
CA GLN A 132 -22.88 -2.01 -14.51
C GLN A 132 -24.26 -1.45 -14.90
N GLN A 133 -25.33 -2.21 -14.67
CA GLN A 133 -26.70 -1.74 -14.89
C GLN A 133 -27.15 -0.76 -13.81
N LEU A 134 -26.70 -0.96 -12.57
CA LEU A 134 -27.06 -0.12 -11.43
C LEU A 134 -26.30 1.21 -11.40
N HIS A 135 -25.03 1.20 -11.80
CA HIS A 135 -24.14 2.36 -11.67
C HIS A 135 -23.40 2.66 -12.98
N PRO A 136 -23.54 3.88 -13.53
CA PRO A 136 -22.66 4.37 -14.58
C PRO A 136 -21.19 4.35 -14.13
N PRO A 137 -20.21 4.20 -15.06
CA PRO A 137 -18.80 4.07 -14.69
C PRO A 137 -18.27 5.21 -13.83
N GLN A 138 -18.65 6.46 -14.14
CA GLN A 138 -18.21 7.65 -13.40
C GLN A 138 -18.76 7.68 -11.97
N GLU A 139 -19.98 7.21 -11.77
CA GLU A 139 -20.58 7.11 -10.43
C GLU A 139 -19.82 6.08 -9.59
N TYR A 140 -19.53 4.90 -10.16
CA TYR A 140 -18.78 3.85 -9.48
C TYR A 140 -17.34 4.30 -9.14
N VAL A 141 -16.67 5.03 -10.05
CA VAL A 141 -15.37 5.66 -9.76
C VAL A 141 -15.48 6.60 -8.55
N GLY A 142 -16.51 7.45 -8.52
CA GLY A 142 -16.76 8.34 -7.38
C GLY A 142 -16.98 7.60 -6.06
N MET A 143 -17.67 6.45 -6.07
CA MET A 143 -17.86 5.62 -4.88
C MET A 143 -16.53 5.07 -4.36
N VAL A 144 -15.68 4.53 -5.23
CA VAL A 144 -14.36 3.98 -4.85
C VAL A 144 -13.47 5.10 -4.28
N VAL A 145 -13.37 6.25 -4.97
CA VAL A 145 -12.60 7.41 -4.50
C VAL A 145 -13.12 7.93 -3.16
N THR A 146 -14.45 7.94 -2.95
CA THR A 146 -15.06 8.32 -1.67
C THR A 146 -14.68 7.35 -0.54
N ASN A 147 -14.61 6.05 -0.82
CA ASN A 147 -14.19 5.06 0.17
C ASN A 147 -12.71 5.22 0.56
N VAL A 148 -11.83 5.47 -0.42
CA VAL A 148 -10.39 5.71 -0.16
C VAL A 148 -10.20 6.99 0.66
N THR A 149 -10.87 8.08 0.29
CA THR A 149 -10.74 9.36 1.01
C THR A 149 -11.29 9.29 2.44
N LYS A 150 -12.40 8.57 2.66
CA LYS A 150 -12.89 8.27 4.02
C LYS A 150 -11.88 7.47 4.85
N ALA A 151 -11.23 6.47 4.25
CA ALA A 151 -10.20 5.70 4.95
C ALA A 151 -9.02 6.58 5.37
N ILE A 152 -8.57 7.50 4.50
CA ILE A 152 -7.52 8.48 4.85
C ILE A 152 -7.98 9.37 6.02
N GLN A 153 -9.23 9.85 6.01
CA GLN A 153 -9.76 10.66 7.11
C GLN A 153 -9.80 9.88 8.44
N ILE A 154 -10.16 8.60 8.41
CA ILE A 154 -10.12 7.70 9.58
C ILE A 154 -8.69 7.51 10.07
N LEU A 155 -7.73 7.24 9.18
CA LEU A 155 -6.32 7.10 9.56
C LEU A 155 -5.75 8.41 10.10
N TYR A 156 -6.15 9.54 9.51
CA TYR A 156 -5.74 10.87 9.95
C TYR A 156 -6.24 11.18 11.37
N SER A 157 -7.48 10.82 11.69
CA SER A 157 -8.02 10.98 13.06
C SER A 157 -7.30 10.09 14.08
N LYS A 158 -6.58 9.06 13.62
CA LYS A 158 -5.75 8.16 14.40
C LYS A 158 -4.26 8.52 14.42
N GLY A 159 -3.90 9.70 13.94
CA GLY A 159 -2.53 10.23 14.00
C GLY A 159 -1.78 10.22 12.67
N ALA A 160 -2.28 9.54 11.63
CA ALA A 160 -1.58 9.48 10.34
C ALA A 160 -1.41 10.87 9.71
N ARG A 161 -0.22 11.17 9.18
CA ARG A 161 0.08 12.45 8.52
C ARG A 161 0.70 12.31 7.12
N LYS A 162 1.42 11.22 6.85
CA LYS A 162 2.18 11.06 5.61
C LYS A 162 1.71 9.84 4.84
N PHE A 163 1.24 10.05 3.62
CA PHE A 163 0.74 8.98 2.76
C PHE A 163 1.52 8.91 1.45
N GLY A 164 1.78 7.69 0.97
CA GLY A 164 2.24 7.41 -0.38
C GLY A 164 1.18 6.60 -1.10
N ASN A 165 0.69 7.08 -2.24
CA ASN A 165 -0.30 6.40 -3.07
C ASN A 165 0.37 5.80 -4.30
N LEU A 166 0.16 4.50 -4.51
CA LEU A 166 0.39 3.85 -5.78
C LEU A 166 -0.87 4.02 -6.64
N GLY A 167 -0.82 4.96 -7.58
CA GLY A 167 -1.88 5.13 -8.58
C GLY A 167 -2.11 3.83 -9.36
N LEU A 168 -3.31 3.67 -9.93
CA LEU A 168 -3.62 2.50 -10.72
C LEU A 168 -2.80 2.48 -12.02
N SER A 169 -2.37 1.29 -12.41
CA SER A 169 -1.76 1.07 -13.73
C SER A 169 -2.80 1.14 -14.84
N ALA A 170 -2.34 1.05 -16.10
CA ALA A 170 -3.24 0.85 -17.24
C ALA A 170 -3.91 -0.54 -17.15
N LEU A 171 -4.99 -0.63 -16.38
CA LEU A 171 -5.66 -1.90 -16.04
C LEU A 171 -6.09 -2.68 -17.29
N GLY A 172 -6.49 -2.01 -18.37
CA GLY A 172 -6.85 -2.66 -19.63
C GLY A 172 -5.69 -3.37 -20.33
N CYS A 173 -4.45 -3.04 -19.97
CA CYS A 173 -3.24 -3.64 -20.53
C CYS A 173 -2.73 -4.84 -19.73
N LEU A 174 -3.39 -5.20 -18.63
CA LEU A 174 -3.10 -6.44 -17.91
C LEU A 174 -3.38 -7.66 -18.81
N PRO A 175 -2.63 -8.77 -18.69
CA PRO A 175 -2.74 -9.91 -19.60
C PRO A 175 -4.16 -10.43 -19.78
N ILE A 176 -4.93 -10.58 -18.69
CA ILE A 176 -6.31 -11.03 -18.74
C ILE A 176 -7.22 -10.05 -19.49
N MET A 177 -6.99 -8.75 -19.34
CA MET A 177 -7.80 -7.72 -19.99
C MET A 177 -7.50 -7.60 -21.47
N ARG A 178 -6.24 -7.79 -21.88
CA ARG A 178 -5.85 -7.88 -23.30
C ARG A 178 -6.46 -9.11 -23.96
N ALA A 179 -6.49 -10.25 -23.26
CA ALA A 179 -7.17 -11.45 -23.75
C ALA A 179 -8.69 -11.22 -23.92
N MET A 180 -9.33 -10.50 -22.99
CA MET A 180 -10.75 -10.18 -23.07
C MET A 180 -11.10 -9.11 -24.10
N ALA A 181 -10.16 -8.24 -24.48
CA ALA A 181 -10.36 -7.19 -25.47
C ALA A 181 -10.67 -7.74 -26.87
N ASN A 182 -10.29 -9.00 -27.15
CA ASN A 182 -10.43 -9.64 -28.47
C ASN A 182 -9.89 -8.78 -29.63
N ASP A 183 -8.88 -7.95 -29.34
CA ASP A 183 -8.23 -7.11 -30.33
C ASP A 183 -7.20 -7.96 -31.12
N PRO A 184 -7.25 -7.99 -32.45
CA PRO A 184 -6.38 -8.84 -33.28
C PRO A 184 -4.89 -8.47 -33.18
N ASN A 185 -4.56 -7.27 -32.71
CA ASN A 185 -3.20 -6.80 -32.47
C ASN A 185 -2.80 -6.91 -30.98
N GLY A 186 -3.66 -7.50 -30.14
CA GLY A 186 -3.43 -7.61 -28.70
C GLY A 186 -3.54 -6.27 -27.97
N GLY A 187 -4.41 -5.37 -28.42
CA GLY A 187 -4.68 -4.09 -27.76
C GLY A 187 -5.21 -4.22 -26.32
N CYS A 188 -5.12 -3.12 -25.56
CA CYS A 188 -5.65 -3.03 -24.21
C CYS A 188 -7.18 -2.87 -24.20
N LEU A 189 -7.87 -3.35 -23.16
CA LEU A 189 -9.30 -3.10 -23.00
C LEU A 189 -9.56 -1.64 -22.61
N ALA A 190 -10.03 -0.83 -23.56
CA ALA A 190 -10.21 0.61 -23.40
C ALA A 190 -11.05 1.00 -22.17
N ALA A 191 -12.14 0.27 -21.91
CA ALA A 191 -13.03 0.55 -20.77
C ALA A 191 -12.29 0.47 -19.43
N ALA A 192 -11.42 -0.52 -19.24
CA ALA A 192 -10.67 -0.71 -18.01
C ALA A 192 -9.58 0.36 -17.82
N SER A 193 -8.84 0.67 -18.88
CA SER A 193 -7.84 1.75 -18.84
C SER A 193 -8.48 3.11 -18.59
N ALA A 194 -9.65 3.38 -19.18
CA ALA A 194 -10.40 4.62 -18.95
C ALA A 194 -10.87 4.76 -17.50
N MET A 195 -11.35 3.69 -16.86
CA MET A 195 -11.72 3.72 -15.44
C MET A 195 -10.51 3.95 -14.54
N ALA A 196 -9.37 3.32 -14.84
CA ALA A 196 -8.13 3.53 -14.09
C ALA A 196 -7.63 4.99 -14.19
N ALA A 197 -7.63 5.56 -15.39
CA ALA A 197 -7.26 6.97 -15.60
C ALA A 197 -8.23 7.93 -14.87
N ALA A 198 -9.53 7.66 -14.94
CA ALA A 198 -10.55 8.45 -14.23
C ALA A 198 -10.38 8.38 -12.72
N HIS A 199 -10.10 7.19 -12.18
CA HIS A 199 -9.79 7.00 -10.76
C HIS A 199 -8.57 7.82 -10.34
N ASN A 200 -7.44 7.69 -11.04
CA ASN A 200 -6.20 8.39 -10.69
C ASN A 200 -6.40 9.91 -10.69
N SER A 201 -7.08 10.45 -11.71
CA SER A 201 -7.36 11.88 -11.79
C SER A 201 -8.29 12.36 -10.67
N ALA A 202 -9.37 11.63 -10.40
CA ALA A 202 -10.32 11.98 -9.35
C ALA A 202 -9.70 11.86 -7.95
N LEU A 203 -8.90 10.82 -7.70
CA LEU A 203 -8.26 10.59 -6.42
C LEU A 203 -7.17 11.64 -6.15
N SER A 204 -6.35 11.97 -7.15
CA SER A 204 -5.34 13.04 -7.03
C SER A 204 -5.98 14.39 -6.69
N THR A 205 -7.10 14.72 -7.34
CA THR A 205 -7.89 15.93 -7.04
C THR A 205 -8.42 15.89 -5.60
N ALA A 206 -8.96 14.74 -5.17
CA ALA A 206 -9.49 14.59 -3.81
C ALA A 206 -8.38 14.68 -2.75
N PHE A 207 -7.18 14.15 -3.02
CA PHE A 207 -6.02 14.27 -2.14
C PHE A 207 -5.58 15.71 -1.96
N GLN A 208 -5.53 16.51 -3.03
CA GLN A 208 -5.26 17.94 -2.94
C GLN A 208 -6.32 18.66 -2.07
N GLY A 209 -7.59 18.31 -2.26
CA GLY A 209 -8.68 18.82 -1.43
C GLY A 209 -8.50 18.49 0.06
N LEU A 210 -8.22 17.23 0.39
CA LEU A 210 -7.98 16.80 1.77
C LEU A 210 -6.77 17.51 2.39
N ALA A 211 -5.63 17.56 1.68
CA ALA A 211 -4.42 18.23 2.17
C ALA A 211 -4.63 19.73 2.41
N SER A 212 -5.55 20.37 1.67
CA SER A 212 -5.88 21.79 1.87
C SER A 212 -6.65 22.09 3.16
N VAL A 213 -7.36 21.09 3.71
CA VAL A 213 -8.24 21.25 4.90
C VAL A 213 -7.77 20.49 6.13
N LEU A 214 -6.81 19.56 5.99
CA LEU A 214 -6.26 18.75 7.07
C LEU A 214 -4.81 19.16 7.37
N PRO A 215 -4.56 19.91 8.46
CA PRO A 215 -3.22 20.41 8.78
C PRO A 215 -2.18 19.30 8.92
N GLY A 216 -1.02 19.48 8.28
CA GLY A 216 0.09 18.52 8.33
C GLY A 216 -0.13 17.24 7.52
N LEU A 217 -1.28 17.09 6.84
CA LEU A 217 -1.49 15.99 5.91
C LEU A 217 -0.65 16.19 4.65
N THR A 218 0.19 15.22 4.32
CA THR A 218 0.95 15.16 3.07
C THR A 218 0.65 13.86 2.37
N ILE A 219 0.34 13.93 1.07
CA ILE A 219 0.06 12.77 0.23
C ILE A 219 0.93 12.88 -1.02
N ALA A 220 1.79 11.89 -1.24
CA ALA A 220 2.56 11.75 -2.46
C ALA A 220 1.87 10.74 -3.38
N ASP A 221 1.60 11.12 -4.62
CA ASP A 221 0.95 10.27 -5.62
C ASP A 221 1.95 9.79 -6.66
N SER A 222 2.01 8.49 -6.91
CA SER A 222 2.88 7.92 -7.93
C SER A 222 2.20 7.99 -9.29
N ASN A 223 2.93 8.40 -10.33
CA ASN A 223 2.46 8.24 -11.70
C ASN A 223 2.70 6.80 -12.21
N PHE A 224 2.09 5.82 -11.57
CA PHE A 224 2.30 4.41 -11.91
C PHE A 224 1.68 4.02 -13.24
N TYR A 225 0.58 4.69 -13.64
CA TYR A 225 -0.06 4.51 -14.93
C TYR A 225 0.93 4.74 -16.07
N ASP A 226 1.52 5.94 -16.15
CA ASP A 226 2.45 6.28 -17.23
C ASP A 226 3.77 5.51 -17.08
N PHE A 227 4.24 5.30 -15.84
CA PHE A 227 5.45 4.52 -15.57
C PHE A 227 5.39 3.11 -16.15
N LEU A 228 4.25 2.42 -15.99
CA LEU A 228 4.07 1.08 -16.54
C LEU A 228 3.82 1.15 -18.05
N ASN A 229 3.02 2.11 -18.52
CA ASN A 229 2.71 2.25 -19.94
C ASN A 229 3.96 2.52 -20.79
N ASP A 230 4.89 3.37 -20.35
CA ASP A 230 6.16 3.63 -21.06
C ASP A 230 7.00 2.35 -21.23
N ARG A 231 6.98 1.45 -20.24
CA ARG A 231 7.68 0.15 -20.31
C ARG A 231 6.98 -0.84 -21.24
N LEU A 232 5.66 -0.80 -21.31
CA LEU A 232 4.88 -1.65 -22.21
C LEU A 232 5.05 -1.21 -23.67
N GLU A 233 5.10 0.10 -23.91
CA GLU A 233 5.27 0.67 -25.25
C GLU A 233 6.74 0.65 -25.73
N GLN A 234 7.70 0.81 -24.83
CA GLN A 234 9.13 0.88 -25.13
C GLN A 234 9.96 -0.09 -24.27
N PRO A 235 9.72 -1.41 -24.35
CA PRO A 235 10.39 -2.37 -23.48
C PRO A 235 11.90 -2.42 -23.72
N SER A 236 12.39 -2.11 -24.92
CA SER A 236 13.83 -2.10 -25.24
C SER A 236 14.64 -0.99 -24.59
N LYS A 237 13.99 0.00 -23.97
CA LYS A 237 14.63 1.12 -23.28
C LYS A 237 15.03 0.77 -21.83
N TYR A 238 14.53 -0.35 -21.30
CA TYR A 238 14.66 -0.78 -19.91
C TYR A 238 15.29 -2.18 -19.81
#